data_AF-A0AAE8SSC8-F1
#
_entry.id   AF-A0AAE8SSC8-F1
#
_cell.length_a   1.000
_cell.length_b   1.000
_cell.length_c   1.000
_cell.angle_alpha   90.00
_cell.angle_beta   90.00
_cell.angle_gamma   90.00
#
_symmetry.space_group_name_H-M   'P 1'
#
loop_
_entity.id
_entity.type
_entity.pdbx_description
1 polymer ?
#
loop_
_entity_poly.entity_id
_entity_poly.type
_entity_poly.pdbx_seq_one_letter_code
_entity_poly.pdbx_strand_id
1 'polypeptide(L)'
;MDDSDPPWGSIPFTAFNFAENCALSGRYLAFHLTQLDEPPISIVQDFFQTVKPAAFDSLDLEDDILPWHKYLSENSMHRELERSPQFTKCLPELCASVTHSASNDLIGIGLLVALALELVLMVGYCATAIAIRARRVPGGDSAIPPASEFKFLDRVLYAFYSTTTLFFNLATVFSIGMSVTLIYNYAAPDYSDVYSRPTAPARTYYGLGTLVMGAAYFPLVATVPAYLWSSRRQWIDFWPALVACIFASAAIIFSADSSYNYYSWRWLGLEDTLLLFCPNEVVPESVQNGVVPAAHGVVSWCPALLALVMAFAVAFFKCSGVKMWAWRPARLTLRGLIIIYAVLGFIGASSYTIMALVFAGRSSWLAESRWTLGQGVVLALWLPLLYELVHVFIVGLDHGLEVRLPKQFVAVRDTDLEPAVEPEFVPGMAPGPRGVVPPATLGHDAITAAQPPLPAVIPAQAVSTPADPEKAAPNPRAFRYA
;
A
#
# COMPACT_ATOMS: atom_id res chain seq x y z
N MET A 1 5.06 -42.46 -39.34
CA MET A 1 4.71 -41.14 -39.89
C MET A 1 5.88 -40.24 -39.58
N ASP A 2 6.34 -39.44 -40.53
CA ASP A 2 7.25 -38.35 -40.19
C ASP A 2 6.50 -37.45 -39.18
N ASP A 3 7.12 -37.12 -38.05
CA ASP A 3 6.52 -36.29 -36.99
C ASP A 3 6.18 -34.85 -37.48
N SER A 4 6.47 -34.53 -38.74
CA SER A 4 6.17 -33.25 -39.38
C SER A 4 4.77 -33.16 -39.99
N ASP A 5 4.14 -34.28 -40.32
CA ASP A 5 2.83 -34.25 -40.97
C ASP A 5 1.73 -33.96 -39.94
N PRO A 6 0.87 -32.95 -40.18
CA PRO A 6 -0.23 -32.66 -39.27
C PRO A 6 -1.16 -33.88 -39.14
N PRO A 7 -1.67 -34.17 -37.93
CA PRO A 7 -2.53 -35.32 -37.68
C PRO A 7 -3.86 -35.27 -38.46
N TRP A 8 -4.19 -34.12 -39.08
CA TRP A 8 -5.35 -33.92 -39.93
C TRP A 8 -5.07 -34.01 -41.45
N GLY A 9 -3.87 -34.42 -41.85
CA GLY A 9 -3.50 -34.58 -43.26
C GLY A 9 -3.40 -33.25 -44.01
N SER A 10 -3.83 -33.21 -45.28
CA SER A 10 -3.59 -32.07 -46.19
C SER A 10 -4.49 -30.85 -45.98
N ILE A 11 -5.37 -30.85 -44.96
CA ILE A 11 -6.33 -29.77 -44.74
C ILE A 11 -5.60 -28.55 -44.15
N PRO A 12 -5.71 -27.35 -44.75
CA PRO A 12 -5.02 -26.18 -44.24
C PRO A 12 -5.65 -25.67 -42.93
N PHE A 13 -4.82 -25.16 -42.03
CA PHE A 13 -5.25 -24.55 -40.77
C PHE A 13 -6.22 -23.36 -40.95
N THR A 14 -6.19 -22.71 -42.12
CA THR A 14 -7.12 -21.64 -42.47
C THR A 14 -8.55 -22.12 -42.73
N ALA A 15 -8.80 -23.43 -42.82
CA ALA A 15 -10.15 -23.98 -42.97
C ALA A 15 -10.97 -23.91 -41.67
N PHE A 16 -10.32 -23.80 -40.51
CA PHE A 16 -10.99 -23.72 -39.21
C PHE A 16 -11.79 -22.43 -39.07
N ASN A 17 -13.03 -22.55 -38.59
CA ASN A 17 -13.92 -21.41 -38.40
C ASN A 17 -13.86 -20.89 -36.96
N PHE A 18 -12.80 -20.17 -36.61
CA PHE A 18 -12.63 -19.58 -35.27
C PHE A 18 -13.78 -18.65 -34.86
N ALA A 19 -14.44 -18.02 -35.85
CA ALA A 19 -15.53 -17.08 -35.65
C ALA A 19 -16.84 -17.73 -35.21
N GLU A 20 -16.96 -19.06 -35.27
CA GLU A 20 -18.14 -19.79 -34.79
C GLU A 20 -18.33 -19.58 -33.27
N ASN A 21 -17.23 -19.54 -32.52
CA ASN A 21 -17.24 -19.25 -31.09
C ASN A 21 -15.93 -18.57 -30.68
N CYS A 22 -15.94 -17.23 -30.75
CA CYS A 22 -14.76 -16.42 -30.44
C CYS A 22 -14.31 -16.55 -28.98
N ALA A 23 -15.24 -16.75 -28.03
CA ALA A 23 -14.88 -16.90 -26.61
C ALA A 23 -14.05 -18.17 -26.37
N LEU A 24 -14.46 -19.28 -26.97
CA LEU A 24 -13.78 -20.57 -26.86
C LEU A 24 -12.46 -20.57 -27.63
N SER A 25 -12.46 -20.02 -28.84
CA SER A 25 -11.25 -19.83 -29.65
C SER A 25 -10.25 -18.93 -28.94
N GLY A 26 -10.70 -17.82 -28.36
CA GLY A 26 -9.86 -16.90 -27.60
C GLY A 26 -9.15 -17.59 -26.44
N ARG A 27 -9.86 -18.42 -25.65
CA ARG A 27 -9.28 -19.17 -24.54
C ARG A 27 -8.24 -20.19 -24.98
N TYR A 28 -8.57 -21.01 -25.99
CA TYR A 28 -7.66 -22.03 -26.48
C TYR A 28 -6.41 -21.42 -27.15
N LEU A 29 -6.60 -20.39 -27.97
CA LEU A 29 -5.50 -19.71 -28.66
C LEU A 29 -4.66 -18.85 -27.72
N ALA A 30 -5.23 -18.34 -26.62
CA ALA A 30 -4.46 -17.68 -25.58
C ALA A 30 -3.40 -18.62 -25.00
N PHE A 31 -3.74 -19.88 -24.72
CA PHE A 31 -2.76 -20.89 -24.30
C PHE A 31 -1.64 -21.04 -25.34
N HIS A 32 -1.95 -21.18 -26.63
CA HIS A 32 -0.89 -21.36 -27.64
C HIS A 32 -0.02 -20.12 -27.86
N LEU A 33 -0.61 -18.93 -27.78
CA LEU A 33 0.12 -17.67 -27.93
C LEU A 33 0.94 -17.32 -26.71
N THR A 34 0.55 -17.77 -25.52
CA THR A 34 1.19 -17.40 -24.27
C THR A 34 1.98 -18.55 -23.63
N GLN A 35 1.70 -19.78 -24.05
CA GLN A 35 2.13 -21.02 -23.40
C GLN A 35 1.74 -21.05 -21.91
N LEU A 36 0.65 -20.33 -21.55
CA LEU A 36 0.15 -20.18 -20.19
C LEU A 36 -1.08 -21.07 -19.98
N ASP A 37 -1.09 -21.81 -18.87
CA ASP A 37 -2.20 -22.64 -18.37
C ASP A 37 -2.91 -23.45 -19.46
N GLU A 38 -2.42 -24.68 -19.68
CA GLU A 38 -3.06 -25.62 -20.60
C GLU A 38 -4.56 -25.75 -20.24
N PRO A 39 -5.46 -25.45 -21.20
CA PRO A 39 -6.87 -25.48 -20.93
C PRO A 39 -7.28 -26.93 -20.58
N PRO A 40 -8.23 -27.12 -19.65
CA PRO A 40 -8.78 -28.44 -19.37
C PRO A 40 -9.21 -29.14 -20.66
N ILE A 41 -9.03 -30.45 -20.72
CA ILE A 41 -9.34 -31.25 -21.93
C ILE A 41 -10.76 -31.01 -22.46
N SER A 42 -11.72 -30.73 -21.59
CA SER A 42 -13.09 -30.39 -21.99
C SER A 42 -13.18 -29.11 -22.82
N ILE A 43 -12.40 -28.08 -22.48
CA ILE A 43 -12.33 -26.83 -23.27
C ILE A 43 -11.66 -27.09 -24.62
N VAL A 44 -10.62 -27.93 -24.64
CA VAL A 44 -9.95 -28.35 -25.88
C VAL A 44 -10.92 -29.11 -26.80
N GLN A 45 -11.71 -30.02 -26.21
CA GLN A 45 -12.73 -30.79 -26.91
C GLN A 45 -13.81 -29.87 -27.50
N ASP A 46 -14.40 -29.02 -26.67
CA ASP A 46 -15.43 -28.07 -27.11
C ASP A 46 -14.88 -27.18 -28.24
N PHE A 47 -13.62 -26.73 -28.12
CA PHE A 47 -12.96 -25.90 -29.13
C PHE A 47 -12.94 -26.62 -30.48
N PHE A 48 -12.35 -27.80 -30.54
CA PHE A 48 -12.25 -28.55 -31.80
C PHE A 48 -13.61 -28.96 -32.35
N GLN A 49 -14.57 -29.32 -31.51
CA GLN A 49 -15.95 -29.62 -31.93
C GLN A 49 -16.61 -28.42 -32.61
N THR A 50 -16.31 -27.20 -32.13
CA THR A 50 -16.93 -25.98 -32.62
C THR A 50 -16.24 -25.44 -33.88
N VAL A 51 -14.90 -25.50 -33.94
CA VAL A 51 -14.15 -24.88 -35.03
C VAL A 51 -13.84 -25.82 -36.20
N LYS A 52 -14.10 -27.13 -36.06
CA LYS A 52 -13.77 -28.11 -37.09
C LYS A 52 -14.55 -27.86 -38.39
N PRO A 53 -13.89 -27.93 -39.55
CA PRO A 53 -14.59 -27.97 -40.84
C PRO A 53 -15.50 -29.19 -40.97
N ALA A 54 -16.58 -29.09 -41.75
CA ALA A 54 -17.47 -30.23 -42.06
C ALA A 54 -16.73 -31.43 -42.69
N ALA A 55 -15.57 -31.21 -43.31
CA ALA A 55 -14.69 -32.27 -43.81
C ALA A 55 -14.19 -33.23 -42.70
N PHE A 56 -14.32 -32.84 -41.42
CA PHE A 56 -13.92 -33.62 -40.24
C PHE A 56 -15.08 -34.34 -39.54
N ASP A 57 -16.27 -34.40 -40.16
CA ASP A 57 -17.41 -35.08 -39.53
C ASP A 57 -17.22 -36.59 -39.39
N SER A 58 -16.31 -37.18 -40.17
CA SER A 58 -15.95 -38.60 -40.10
C SER A 58 -14.80 -38.93 -39.14
N LEU A 59 -14.14 -37.93 -38.54
CA LEU A 59 -13.05 -38.19 -37.59
C LEU A 59 -13.60 -38.45 -36.18
N ASP A 60 -13.02 -39.43 -35.50
CA ASP A 60 -13.30 -39.70 -34.10
C ASP A 60 -12.51 -38.71 -33.25
N LEU A 61 -13.19 -37.64 -32.85
CA LEU A 61 -12.57 -36.55 -32.11
C LEU A 61 -11.99 -37.05 -30.78
N GLU A 62 -12.56 -38.08 -30.14
CA GLU A 62 -12.06 -38.53 -28.83
C GLU A 62 -10.64 -39.11 -28.92
N ASP A 63 -10.35 -39.87 -29.98
CA ASP A 63 -9.03 -40.48 -30.19
C ASP A 63 -8.02 -39.51 -30.82
N ASP A 64 -8.49 -38.54 -31.61
CA ASP A 64 -7.62 -37.66 -32.41
C ASP A 64 -7.30 -36.30 -31.77
N ILE A 65 -8.05 -35.84 -30.74
CA ILE A 65 -7.84 -34.51 -30.13
C ILE A 65 -6.48 -34.37 -29.46
N LEU A 66 -6.00 -35.40 -28.76
CA LEU A 66 -4.71 -35.33 -28.06
C LEU A 66 -3.53 -35.17 -29.04
N PRO A 67 -3.43 -35.97 -30.12
CA PRO A 67 -2.47 -35.72 -31.19
C PRO A 67 -2.55 -34.32 -31.77
N TRP A 68 -3.76 -33.79 -31.99
CA TRP A 68 -3.95 -32.45 -32.54
C TRP A 68 -3.50 -31.35 -31.58
N HIS A 69 -3.89 -31.46 -30.31
CA HIS A 69 -3.49 -30.53 -29.28
C HIS A 69 -1.97 -30.49 -29.15
N LYS A 70 -1.34 -31.67 -29.07
CA LYS A 70 0.12 -31.81 -29.03
C LYS A 70 0.78 -31.19 -30.25
N TYR A 71 0.31 -31.50 -31.46
CA TYR A 71 0.86 -30.95 -32.69
C TYR A 71 0.76 -29.41 -32.73
N LEU A 72 -0.38 -28.83 -32.34
CA LEU A 72 -0.53 -27.38 -32.29
C LEU A 72 0.32 -26.71 -31.20
N SER A 73 0.58 -27.42 -30.09
CA SER A 73 1.44 -26.92 -29.02
C SER A 73 2.92 -26.91 -29.40
N GLU A 74 3.35 -27.91 -30.18
CA GLU A 74 4.74 -28.07 -30.63
C GLU A 74 5.06 -27.22 -31.88
N ASN A 75 4.04 -26.93 -32.69
CA ASN A 75 4.20 -26.14 -33.92
C ASN A 75 3.80 -24.68 -33.75
N SER A 76 4.61 -23.80 -34.33
CA SER A 76 4.41 -22.35 -34.32
C SER A 76 3.15 -21.89 -35.07
N MET A 77 1.99 -21.90 -34.38
CA MET A 77 0.69 -21.52 -34.94
C MET A 77 0.55 -20.05 -35.35
N HIS A 78 1.38 -19.16 -34.80
CA HIS A 78 1.23 -17.70 -34.94
C HIS A 78 1.16 -17.25 -36.41
N ARG A 79 1.96 -17.85 -37.31
CA ARG A 79 1.95 -17.50 -38.75
C ARG A 79 0.67 -17.89 -39.46
N GLU A 80 0.08 -19.02 -39.07
CA GLU A 80 -1.16 -19.50 -39.67
C GLU A 80 -2.38 -18.74 -39.12
N LEU A 81 -2.33 -18.32 -37.86
CA LEU A 81 -3.31 -17.42 -37.25
C LEU A 81 -3.34 -16.05 -37.92
N GLU A 82 -2.17 -15.46 -38.18
CA GLU A 82 -2.05 -14.16 -38.87
C GLU A 82 -2.69 -14.18 -40.27
N ARG A 83 -2.61 -15.33 -40.96
CA ARG A 83 -3.20 -15.52 -42.29
C ARG A 83 -4.70 -15.81 -42.28
N SER A 84 -5.29 -16.12 -41.12
CA SER A 84 -6.70 -16.49 -41.02
C SER A 84 -7.60 -15.24 -40.92
N PRO A 85 -8.41 -14.92 -41.94
CA PRO A 85 -9.31 -13.77 -41.88
C PRO A 85 -10.41 -13.95 -40.82
N GLN A 86 -10.82 -15.19 -40.52
CA GLN A 86 -11.83 -15.47 -39.51
C GLN A 86 -11.33 -15.15 -38.10
N PHE A 87 -10.04 -15.34 -37.86
CA PHE A 87 -9.42 -15.08 -36.56
C PHE A 87 -9.43 -13.59 -36.19
N THR A 88 -9.30 -12.68 -37.17
CA THR A 88 -9.34 -11.23 -36.90
C THR A 88 -10.64 -10.77 -36.23
N LYS A 89 -11.76 -11.49 -36.44
CA LYS A 89 -13.05 -11.20 -35.79
C LYS A 89 -13.06 -11.54 -34.30
N CYS A 90 -12.23 -12.49 -33.87
CA CYS A 90 -12.13 -12.97 -32.49
C CYS A 90 -10.96 -12.36 -31.72
N LEU A 91 -10.28 -11.35 -32.29
CA LEU A 91 -9.19 -10.65 -31.62
C LEU A 91 -9.61 -10.09 -30.25
N PRO A 92 -10.80 -9.46 -30.07
CA PRO A 92 -11.21 -8.96 -28.76
C PRO A 92 -11.27 -10.05 -27.69
N GLU A 93 -11.88 -11.20 -27.98
CA GLU A 93 -12.00 -12.33 -27.06
C GLU A 93 -10.67 -13.02 -26.78
N LEU A 94 -9.78 -13.08 -27.78
CA LEU A 94 -8.42 -13.52 -27.57
C LEU A 94 -7.66 -12.58 -26.64
N CYS A 95 -7.69 -11.27 -26.91
CA CYS A 95 -7.01 -10.29 -26.08
C CYS A 95 -7.57 -10.28 -24.66
N ALA A 96 -8.89 -10.44 -24.50
CA ALA A 96 -9.53 -10.65 -23.21
C ALA A 96 -9.03 -11.93 -22.53
N SER A 97 -8.93 -13.05 -23.25
CA SER A 97 -8.47 -14.34 -22.68
C SER A 97 -6.99 -14.30 -22.27
N VAL A 98 -6.15 -13.69 -23.11
CA VAL A 98 -4.74 -13.45 -22.82
C VAL A 98 -4.61 -12.60 -21.57
N THR A 99 -5.40 -11.52 -21.42
CA THR A 99 -5.34 -10.62 -20.27
C THR A 99 -5.97 -11.20 -19.01
N HIS A 100 -6.99 -12.04 -19.11
CA HIS A 100 -7.69 -12.67 -17.98
C HIS A 100 -6.79 -13.60 -17.15
N SER A 101 -5.65 -14.03 -17.71
CA SER A 101 -4.60 -14.74 -16.96
C SER A 101 -3.95 -13.89 -15.86
N ALA A 102 -4.10 -12.56 -15.90
CA ALA A 102 -3.73 -11.71 -14.79
C ALA A 102 -4.77 -11.84 -13.67
N SER A 103 -4.33 -12.19 -12.46
CA SER A 103 -5.22 -12.27 -11.30
C SER A 103 -5.92 -10.94 -11.05
N ASN A 104 -7.21 -10.87 -11.39
CA ASN A 104 -8.08 -9.72 -11.12
C ASN A 104 -8.21 -9.41 -9.62
N ASP A 105 -7.91 -10.39 -8.76
CA ASP A 105 -7.86 -10.17 -7.30
C ASP A 105 -6.76 -9.20 -6.89
N LEU A 106 -5.66 -9.17 -7.65
CA LEU A 106 -4.46 -8.39 -7.33
C LEU A 106 -4.33 -7.13 -8.18
N ILE A 107 -4.71 -7.17 -9.45
CA ILE A 107 -4.54 -6.04 -10.41
C ILE A 107 -5.89 -5.54 -10.96
N GLY A 108 -6.97 -5.64 -10.19
CA GLY A 108 -8.28 -5.21 -10.68
C GLY A 108 -8.64 -3.75 -10.38
N ILE A 109 -9.86 -3.35 -10.75
CA ILE A 109 -10.42 -2.00 -10.53
C ILE A 109 -10.25 -1.54 -9.08
N GLY A 110 -10.49 -2.44 -8.11
CA GLY A 110 -10.35 -2.09 -6.69
C GLY A 110 -8.96 -1.57 -6.33
N LEU A 111 -7.89 -2.12 -6.92
CA LEU A 111 -6.53 -1.62 -6.69
C LEU A 111 -6.37 -0.21 -7.26
N LEU A 112 -6.82 0.04 -8.49
CA LEU A 112 -6.73 1.35 -9.12
C LEU A 112 -7.49 2.42 -8.34
N VAL A 113 -8.70 2.08 -7.87
CA VAL A 113 -9.49 2.94 -7.00
C VAL A 113 -8.76 3.19 -5.68
N ALA A 114 -8.16 2.17 -5.07
CA ALA A 114 -7.38 2.32 -3.85
C ALA A 114 -6.16 3.23 -4.06
N LEU A 115 -5.38 3.05 -5.13
CA LEU A 115 -4.23 3.90 -5.47
C LEU A 115 -4.65 5.35 -5.77
N ALA A 116 -5.80 5.54 -6.42
CA ALA A 116 -6.33 6.87 -6.68
C ALA A 116 -6.80 7.56 -5.39
N LEU A 117 -7.53 6.86 -4.52
CA LEU A 117 -7.95 7.37 -3.21
C LEU A 117 -6.74 7.70 -2.34
N GLU A 118 -5.73 6.83 -2.33
CA GLU A 118 -4.45 7.03 -1.67
C GLU A 118 -3.79 8.33 -2.13
N LEU A 119 -3.66 8.52 -3.44
CA LEU A 119 -3.03 9.71 -4.00
C LEU A 119 -3.76 10.98 -3.55
N VAL A 120 -5.09 10.99 -3.59
CA VAL A 120 -5.92 12.12 -3.15
C VAL A 120 -5.70 12.40 -1.66
N LEU A 121 -5.67 11.37 -0.81
CA LEU A 121 -5.49 11.53 0.62
C LEU A 121 -4.07 11.98 0.98
N MET A 122 -3.05 11.50 0.27
CA MET A 122 -1.67 11.97 0.39
C MET A 122 -1.56 13.46 0.03
N VAL A 123 -2.16 13.89 -1.07
CA VAL A 123 -2.19 15.31 -1.46
C VAL A 123 -2.90 16.14 -0.40
N GLY A 124 -4.08 15.70 0.04
CA GLY A 124 -4.83 16.36 1.10
C GLY A 124 -4.01 16.45 2.39
N TYR A 125 -3.25 15.41 2.71
CA TYR A 125 -2.46 15.36 3.93
C TYR A 125 -1.30 16.34 3.90
N CYS A 126 -0.54 16.34 2.81
CA CYS A 126 0.53 17.31 2.61
C CYS A 126 -0.01 18.74 2.61
N ALA A 127 -1.13 19.00 1.94
CA ALA A 127 -1.77 20.31 1.91
C ALA A 127 -2.22 20.76 3.31
N THR A 128 -2.85 19.88 4.09
CA THR A 128 -3.27 20.18 5.46
C THR A 128 -2.08 20.38 6.38
N ALA A 129 -1.03 19.56 6.27
CA ALA A 129 0.20 19.70 7.05
C ALA A 129 0.92 21.04 6.77
N ILE A 130 1.02 21.43 5.49
CA ILE A 130 1.57 22.72 5.07
C ILE A 130 0.70 23.86 5.59
N ALA A 131 -0.64 23.77 5.48
CA ALA A 131 -1.56 24.79 5.97
C ALA A 131 -1.44 24.98 7.49
N ILE A 132 -1.39 23.89 8.27
CA ILE A 132 -1.19 23.93 9.72
C ILE A 132 0.17 24.55 10.04
N ARG A 133 1.23 24.19 9.29
CA ARG A 133 2.57 24.76 9.49
C ARG A 133 2.62 26.25 9.15
N ALA A 134 2.01 26.68 8.06
CA ALA A 134 1.97 28.08 7.63
C ALA A 134 1.19 28.96 8.62
N ARG A 135 0.21 28.38 9.32
CA ARG A 135 -0.53 29.06 10.40
C ARG A 135 0.27 29.20 11.69
N ARG A 136 1.36 28.45 11.90
CA ARG A 136 2.25 28.65 13.05
C ARG A 136 3.08 29.91 12.81
N VAL A 137 2.84 30.94 13.63
CA VAL A 137 3.56 32.21 13.57
C VAL A 137 5.07 31.97 13.75
N PRO A 138 5.94 32.45 12.85
CA PRO A 138 7.38 32.37 13.05
C PRO A 138 7.80 33.25 14.24
N GLY A 139 8.18 32.63 15.36
CA GLY A 139 8.83 33.33 16.49
C GLY A 139 7.99 33.56 17.75
N GLY A 140 6.73 33.14 17.80
CA GLY A 140 5.95 33.07 19.04
C GLY A 140 5.85 31.63 19.55
N ASP A 141 5.80 31.43 20.87
CA ASP A 141 5.36 30.16 21.44
C ASP A 141 4.07 29.76 20.74
N SER A 142 4.12 28.61 20.07
CA SER A 142 3.12 28.19 19.11
C SER A 142 1.81 27.85 19.83
N ALA A 143 1.03 28.87 20.16
CA ALA A 143 -0.33 28.72 20.63
C ALA A 143 -1.15 28.27 19.42
N ILE A 144 -1.34 26.96 19.31
CA ILE A 144 -2.52 26.44 18.63
C ILE A 144 -3.69 27.19 19.26
N PRO A 145 -4.56 27.87 18.49
CA PRO A 145 -5.66 28.63 19.09
C PRO A 145 -6.48 27.74 20.04
N PRO A 146 -7.06 28.27 21.11
CA PRO A 146 -7.92 27.48 21.99
C PRO A 146 -9.05 26.83 21.17
N ALA A 147 -9.52 25.66 21.57
CA ALA A 147 -10.54 24.90 20.83
C ALA A 147 -11.82 25.73 20.55
N SER A 148 -12.13 26.68 21.42
CA SER A 148 -13.22 27.65 21.28
C SER A 148 -13.07 28.57 20.06
N GLU A 149 -11.85 28.85 19.62
CA GLU A 149 -11.53 29.73 18.48
C GLU A 149 -11.35 28.98 17.17
N PHE A 150 -11.40 27.64 17.19
CA PHE A 150 -11.29 26.84 15.97
C PHE A 150 -12.43 27.16 15.02
N LYS A 151 -12.10 27.79 13.89
CA LYS A 151 -13.04 27.94 12.78
C LYS A 151 -13.34 26.55 12.23
N PHE A 152 -14.47 26.42 11.54
CA PHE A 152 -14.87 25.19 10.87
C PHE A 152 -13.71 24.57 10.05
N LEU A 153 -12.98 25.42 9.31
CA LEU A 153 -11.87 25.00 8.48
C LEU A 153 -10.66 24.51 9.29
N ASP A 154 -10.40 25.06 10.48
CA ASP A 154 -9.37 24.53 11.39
C ASP A 154 -9.76 23.12 11.86
N ARG A 155 -11.02 22.91 12.23
CA ARG A 155 -11.51 21.59 12.63
C ARG A 155 -11.32 20.56 11.52
N VAL A 156 -11.66 20.92 10.28
CA VAL A 156 -11.45 20.07 9.10
C VAL A 156 -9.96 19.75 8.90
N LEU A 157 -9.08 20.76 8.96
CA LEU A 157 -7.64 20.55 8.74
C LEU A 157 -7.03 19.62 9.78
N TYR A 158 -7.34 19.83 11.06
CA TYR A 158 -6.79 19.01 12.15
C TYR A 158 -7.40 17.61 12.19
N ALA A 159 -8.71 17.49 11.94
CA ALA A 159 -9.37 16.20 11.80
C ALA A 159 -8.72 15.39 10.68
N PHE A 160 -8.64 15.97 9.48
CA PHE A 160 -8.06 15.34 8.32
C PHE A 160 -6.60 14.95 8.58
N TYR A 161 -5.79 15.84 9.14
CA TYR A 161 -4.40 15.57 9.49
C TYR A 161 -4.25 14.42 10.49
N SER A 162 -5.07 14.38 11.55
CA SER A 162 -5.00 13.33 12.57
C SER A 162 -5.40 11.96 12.01
N THR A 163 -6.53 11.88 11.30
CA THR A 163 -7.05 10.62 10.78
C THR A 163 -6.16 10.05 9.69
N THR A 164 -5.65 10.90 8.79
CA THR A 164 -4.70 10.45 7.76
C THR A 164 -3.37 9.98 8.34
N THR A 165 -2.89 10.58 9.44
CA THR A 165 -1.66 10.10 10.11
C THR A 165 -1.83 8.67 10.62
N LEU A 166 -2.96 8.36 11.28
CA LEU A 166 -3.25 7.01 11.74
C LEU A 166 -3.37 6.03 10.55
N PHE A 167 -4.04 6.47 9.48
CA PHE A 167 -4.16 5.68 8.26
C PHE A 167 -2.81 5.38 7.63
N PHE A 168 -1.89 6.35 7.53
CA PHE A 168 -0.54 6.11 7.00
C PHE A 168 0.26 5.12 7.85
N ASN A 169 0.09 5.14 9.18
CA ASN A 169 0.71 4.16 10.06
C ASN A 169 0.16 2.75 9.81
N LEU A 170 -1.16 2.60 9.65
CA LEU A 170 -1.78 1.31 9.30
C LEU A 170 -1.35 0.83 7.90
N ALA A 171 -1.31 1.75 6.94
CA ALA A 171 -0.87 1.47 5.58
C ALA A 171 0.61 1.08 5.52
N THR A 172 1.45 1.62 6.42
CA THR A 172 2.84 1.18 6.60
C THR A 172 2.92 -0.28 7.03
N VAL A 173 2.08 -0.71 7.98
CA VAL A 173 2.02 -2.13 8.40
C VAL A 173 1.51 -3.02 7.27
N PHE A 174 0.48 -2.57 6.55
CA PHE A 174 -0.02 -3.27 5.35
C PHE A 174 1.08 -3.42 4.29
N SER A 175 1.85 -2.36 4.03
CA SER A 175 2.98 -2.34 3.10
C SER A 175 4.07 -3.34 3.47
N ILE A 176 4.39 -3.47 4.76
CA ILE A 176 5.28 -4.52 5.27
C ILE A 176 4.71 -5.90 4.93
N GLY A 177 3.44 -6.16 5.26
CA GLY A 177 2.78 -7.44 4.97
C GLY A 177 2.85 -7.81 3.49
N MET A 178 2.47 -6.88 2.61
CA MET A 178 2.51 -7.09 1.15
C MET A 178 3.94 -7.35 0.65
N SER A 179 4.92 -6.61 1.16
CA SER A 179 6.33 -6.79 0.80
C SER A 179 6.86 -8.15 1.24
N VAL A 180 6.53 -8.60 2.47
CA VAL A 180 6.90 -9.93 2.98
C VAL A 180 6.26 -11.03 2.14
N THR A 181 4.98 -10.90 1.79
CA THR A 181 4.30 -11.85 0.91
C THR A 181 4.97 -11.93 -0.47
N LEU A 182 5.35 -10.79 -1.06
CA LEU A 182 6.07 -10.78 -2.34
C LEU A 182 7.42 -11.48 -2.23
N ILE A 183 8.23 -11.13 -1.23
CA ILE A 183 9.53 -11.77 -1.00
C ILE A 183 9.38 -13.26 -0.76
N TYR A 184 8.43 -13.68 0.07
CA TYR A 184 8.17 -15.09 0.34
C TYR A 184 7.83 -15.86 -0.94
N ASN A 185 6.94 -15.30 -1.77
CA ASN A 185 6.56 -15.94 -3.04
C ASN A 185 7.74 -16.07 -4.01
N TYR A 186 8.67 -15.10 -4.02
CA TYR A 186 9.90 -15.18 -4.82
C TYR A 186 10.96 -16.12 -4.22
N ALA A 187 11.02 -16.22 -2.90
CA ALA A 187 12.03 -17.01 -2.20
C ALA A 187 11.61 -18.47 -1.95
N ALA A 188 10.32 -18.79 -2.11
CA ALA A 188 9.80 -20.14 -1.91
C ALA A 188 10.47 -21.12 -2.90
N PRO A 189 10.92 -22.31 -2.47
CA PRO A 189 11.63 -23.26 -3.32
C PRO A 189 10.79 -23.78 -4.50
N ASP A 190 9.45 -23.79 -4.38
CA ASP A 190 8.57 -24.09 -5.52
C ASP A 190 8.69 -23.06 -6.65
N TYR A 191 9.21 -21.86 -6.37
CA TYR A 191 9.43 -20.83 -7.38
C TYR A 191 10.41 -21.27 -8.47
N SER A 192 11.43 -22.09 -8.17
CA SER A 192 12.37 -22.57 -9.20
C SER A 192 11.77 -23.66 -10.10
N ASP A 193 10.92 -24.55 -9.56
CA ASP A 193 10.21 -25.55 -10.37
C ASP A 193 9.12 -24.91 -11.20
N VAL A 194 8.45 -23.90 -10.63
CA VAL A 194 7.47 -23.08 -11.35
C VAL A 194 8.14 -22.26 -12.46
N TYR A 195 9.40 -21.83 -12.32
CA TYR A 195 10.14 -21.17 -13.40
C TYR A 195 10.53 -22.09 -14.57
N SER A 196 10.61 -23.40 -14.32
CA SER A 196 10.83 -24.39 -15.38
C SER A 196 9.61 -24.56 -16.28
N ARG A 197 8.44 -24.08 -15.84
CA ARG A 197 7.20 -24.05 -16.64
C ARG A 197 6.84 -22.59 -16.92
N PRO A 198 6.72 -22.16 -18.19
CA PRO A 198 6.37 -20.77 -18.51
C PRO A 198 4.96 -20.34 -18.05
N THR A 199 4.22 -21.16 -17.31
CA THR A 199 2.79 -21.08 -17.04
C THR A 199 2.41 -20.22 -15.82
N ALA A 200 2.06 -18.96 -16.05
CA ALA A 200 1.18 -18.04 -15.27
C ALA A 200 1.72 -17.11 -14.16
N PRO A 201 2.85 -17.35 -13.47
CA PRO A 201 3.24 -16.55 -12.31
C PRO A 201 3.70 -15.15 -12.65
N ALA A 202 4.30 -14.94 -13.82
CA ALA A 202 4.96 -13.69 -14.15
C ALA A 202 4.00 -12.50 -14.03
N ARG A 203 2.78 -12.59 -14.59
CA ARG A 203 1.79 -11.51 -14.52
C ARG A 203 1.26 -11.26 -13.11
N THR A 204 0.99 -12.33 -12.36
CA THR A 204 0.57 -12.25 -10.96
C THR A 204 1.63 -11.58 -10.10
N TYR A 205 2.91 -11.86 -10.35
CA TYR A 205 4.02 -11.25 -9.63
C TYR A 205 4.31 -9.81 -10.07
N TYR A 206 4.16 -9.46 -11.35
CA TYR A 206 4.20 -8.07 -11.80
C TYR A 206 3.09 -7.24 -11.16
N GLY A 207 1.89 -7.81 -11.03
CA GLY A 207 0.79 -7.22 -10.30
C GLY A 207 1.07 -7.00 -8.83
N LEU A 208 1.58 -8.02 -8.17
CA LEU A 208 1.93 -7.95 -6.74
C LEU A 208 3.09 -6.97 -6.52
N GLY A 209 4.07 -6.93 -7.41
CA GLY A 209 5.16 -5.95 -7.41
C GLY A 209 4.65 -4.52 -7.60
N THR A 210 3.72 -4.32 -8.54
CA THR A 210 3.00 -3.04 -8.75
C THR A 210 2.26 -2.61 -7.49
N LEU A 211 1.61 -3.55 -6.79
CA LEU A 211 0.88 -3.30 -5.55
C LEU A 211 1.84 -2.93 -4.41
N VAL A 212 2.93 -3.69 -4.24
CA VAL A 212 3.98 -3.38 -3.27
C VAL A 212 4.60 -2.02 -3.56
N MET A 213 4.78 -1.66 -4.83
CA MET A 213 5.27 -0.34 -5.24
C MET A 213 4.33 0.78 -4.86
N GLY A 214 3.04 0.63 -5.11
CA GLY A 214 2.03 1.55 -4.62
C GLY A 214 2.07 1.67 -3.09
N ALA A 215 2.06 0.53 -2.39
CA ALA A 215 2.07 0.51 -0.94
C ALA A 215 3.38 1.02 -0.32
N ALA A 216 4.50 1.01 -1.04
CA ALA A 216 5.79 1.53 -0.57
C ALA A 216 5.80 3.06 -0.43
N TYR A 217 4.82 3.77 -0.99
CA TYR A 217 4.71 5.22 -0.85
C TYR A 217 4.15 5.64 0.52
N PHE A 218 3.27 4.85 1.13
CA PHE A 218 2.66 5.19 2.44
C PHE A 218 3.68 5.45 3.55
N PRO A 219 4.71 4.59 3.76
CA PRO A 219 5.76 4.83 4.75
C PRO A 219 6.47 6.17 4.53
N LEU A 220 6.72 6.54 3.27
CA LEU A 220 7.44 7.75 2.92
C LEU A 220 6.63 9.00 3.29
N VAL A 221 5.32 8.99 3.02
CA VAL A 221 4.39 10.05 3.45
C VAL A 221 4.29 10.14 4.97
N ALA A 222 4.17 9.00 5.64
CA ALA A 222 4.10 8.92 7.10
C ALA A 222 5.31 9.59 7.78
N THR A 223 6.48 9.59 7.11
CA THR A 223 7.70 10.21 7.65
C THR A 223 7.75 11.73 7.51
N VAL A 224 7.01 12.33 6.57
CA VAL A 224 7.04 13.79 6.31
C VAL A 224 6.70 14.62 7.57
N PRO A 225 5.59 14.37 8.27
CA PRO A 225 5.25 15.07 9.51
C PRO A 225 6.17 14.74 10.66
N ALA A 226 6.60 13.48 10.76
CA ALA A 226 7.56 13.06 11.78
C ALA A 226 8.82 13.92 11.75
N TYR A 227 9.17 14.33 10.54
CA TYR A 227 10.31 15.16 10.28
C TYR A 227 10.02 16.67 10.39
N LEU A 228 8.87 17.13 9.89
CA LEU A 228 8.47 18.54 9.98
C LEU A 228 8.29 19.01 11.42
N TRP A 229 7.89 18.11 12.34
CA TRP A 229 7.48 18.45 13.69
C TRP A 229 8.37 17.90 14.81
N SER A 230 9.53 17.28 14.55
CA SER A 230 10.57 16.93 15.54
C SER A 230 10.10 16.44 16.92
N SER A 231 8.91 15.84 17.02
CA SER A 231 8.31 15.45 18.29
C SER A 231 8.86 14.09 18.69
N ARG A 232 9.09 13.86 19.99
CA ARG A 232 9.57 12.56 20.48
C ARG A 232 8.60 11.43 20.13
N ARG A 233 7.30 11.71 20.05
CA ARG A 233 6.26 10.73 19.67
C ARG A 233 6.42 10.27 18.23
N GLN A 234 6.83 11.16 17.35
CA GLN A 234 7.03 10.89 15.93
C GLN A 234 8.22 9.96 15.64
N TRP A 235 9.14 9.79 16.59
CA TRP A 235 10.21 8.80 16.48
C TRP A 235 9.72 7.36 16.66
N ILE A 236 8.55 7.15 17.26
CA ILE A 236 7.94 5.83 17.37
C ILE A 236 7.40 5.41 16.00
N ASP A 237 6.75 6.35 15.29
CA ASP A 237 6.22 6.15 13.93
C ASP A 237 7.33 5.96 12.88
N PHE A 238 8.53 6.46 13.16
CA PHE A 238 9.68 6.34 12.26
C PHE A 238 10.15 4.89 12.04
N TRP A 239 10.16 4.04 13.08
CA TRP A 239 10.70 2.68 12.95
C TRP A 239 9.87 1.77 12.04
N PRO A 240 8.53 1.71 12.17
CA PRO A 240 7.70 0.98 11.21
C PRO A 240 7.91 1.48 9.78
N ALA A 241 8.00 2.80 9.58
CA ALA A 241 8.21 3.35 8.25
C ALA A 241 9.57 2.94 7.67
N LEU A 242 10.63 2.96 8.47
CA LEU A 242 11.95 2.47 8.07
C LEU A 242 11.93 0.99 7.69
N VAL A 243 11.29 0.15 8.50
CA VAL A 243 11.14 -1.29 8.23
C VAL A 243 10.38 -1.51 6.93
N ALA A 244 9.28 -0.79 6.73
CA ALA A 244 8.51 -0.84 5.49
C ALA A 244 9.36 -0.44 4.27
N CYS A 245 10.16 0.62 4.37
CA CYS A 245 11.09 1.02 3.31
C CYS A 245 12.10 -0.08 2.96
N ILE A 246 12.64 -0.79 3.96
CA ILE A 246 13.60 -1.90 3.75
C ILE A 246 12.91 -3.07 3.05
N PHE A 247 11.76 -3.52 3.57
CA PHE A 247 11.03 -4.64 2.98
C PHE A 247 10.52 -4.31 1.57
N ALA A 248 9.99 -3.10 1.35
CA ALA A 248 9.61 -2.64 0.02
C ALA A 248 10.81 -2.65 -0.94
N SER A 249 11.96 -2.11 -0.52
CA SER A 249 13.18 -2.12 -1.35
C SER A 249 13.61 -3.55 -1.71
N ALA A 250 13.62 -4.46 -0.75
CA ALA A 250 13.93 -5.87 -1.00
C ALA A 250 12.93 -6.50 -1.96
N ALA A 251 11.64 -6.32 -1.72
CA ALA A 251 10.57 -6.83 -2.55
C ALA A 251 10.67 -6.32 -4.00
N ILE A 252 11.05 -5.05 -4.19
CA ILE A 252 11.30 -4.47 -5.51
C ILE A 252 12.52 -5.10 -6.17
N ILE A 253 13.63 -5.29 -5.44
CA ILE A 253 14.83 -5.93 -5.98
C ILE A 253 14.52 -7.36 -6.46
N PHE A 254 13.80 -8.15 -5.65
CA PHE A 254 13.34 -9.48 -6.06
C PHE A 254 12.45 -9.42 -7.30
N SER A 255 11.54 -8.43 -7.37
CA SER A 255 10.69 -8.24 -8.55
C SER A 255 11.50 -7.82 -9.80
N ALA A 256 12.51 -6.98 -9.62
CA ALA A 256 13.35 -6.48 -10.71
C ALA A 256 14.25 -7.60 -11.26
N ASP A 257 14.80 -8.45 -10.40
CA ASP A 257 15.56 -9.63 -10.83
C ASP A 257 14.66 -10.60 -11.62
N SER A 258 13.41 -10.80 -11.18
CA SER A 258 12.44 -11.59 -11.94
C SER A 258 12.07 -10.94 -13.29
N SER A 259 12.08 -9.60 -13.37
CA SER A 259 11.85 -8.90 -14.63
C SER A 259 13.00 -9.05 -15.61
N TYR A 260 14.21 -9.37 -15.14
CA TYR A 260 15.30 -9.76 -16.05
C TYR A 260 15.02 -11.07 -16.77
N ASN A 261 14.27 -11.98 -16.15
CA ASN A 261 13.76 -13.17 -16.81
C ASN A 261 12.59 -12.89 -17.78
N TYR A 262 11.96 -11.71 -17.74
CA TYR A 262 11.02 -11.28 -18.80
C TYR A 262 11.71 -11.17 -20.16
N TYR A 263 13.03 -10.89 -20.20
CA TYR A 263 13.79 -10.96 -21.45
C TYR A 263 13.76 -12.37 -22.08
N SER A 264 13.49 -13.44 -21.33
CA SER A 264 13.28 -14.78 -21.90
C SER A 264 12.01 -14.86 -22.77
N TRP A 265 10.95 -14.11 -22.45
CA TRP A 265 9.74 -14.00 -23.27
C TRP A 265 10.01 -13.30 -24.60
N ARG A 266 10.91 -12.30 -24.57
CA ARG A 266 11.44 -11.65 -25.78
C ARG A 266 12.27 -12.63 -26.62
N TRP A 267 13.08 -13.49 -25.98
CA TRP A 267 13.82 -14.56 -26.68
C TRP A 267 12.91 -15.60 -27.33
N LEU A 268 11.71 -15.82 -26.79
CA LEU A 268 10.70 -16.72 -27.36
C LEU A 268 9.86 -16.07 -28.48
N GLY A 269 10.01 -14.77 -28.76
CA GLY A 269 9.24 -14.06 -29.79
C GLY A 269 7.74 -13.88 -29.48
N LEU A 270 7.33 -14.18 -28.24
CA LEU A 270 5.93 -14.08 -27.82
C LEU A 270 5.47 -12.62 -27.71
N GLU A 271 6.34 -11.71 -27.29
CA GLU A 271 5.99 -10.30 -27.09
C GLU A 271 5.60 -9.62 -28.40
N ASP A 272 6.39 -9.82 -29.47
CA ASP A 272 6.07 -9.29 -30.80
C ASP A 272 4.74 -9.84 -31.32
N THR A 273 4.47 -11.12 -31.04
CA THR A 273 3.22 -11.79 -31.43
C THR A 273 2.02 -11.22 -30.66
N LEU A 274 2.17 -10.98 -29.36
CA LEU A 274 1.10 -10.44 -28.52
C LEU A 274 0.86 -8.95 -28.81
N LEU A 275 1.91 -8.19 -29.12
CA LEU A 275 1.82 -6.80 -29.53
C LEU A 275 1.17 -6.65 -30.91
N LEU A 276 1.39 -7.62 -31.81
CA LEU A 276 0.76 -7.70 -33.12
C LEU A 276 -0.76 -7.90 -33.00
N PHE A 277 -1.21 -8.83 -32.15
CA PHE A 277 -2.63 -9.16 -32.02
C PHE A 277 -3.37 -8.27 -31.02
N CYS A 278 -2.71 -7.85 -29.94
CA CYS A 278 -3.30 -7.15 -28.80
C CYS A 278 -2.50 -5.89 -28.41
N PRO A 279 -2.35 -4.91 -29.31
CA PRO A 279 -1.50 -3.74 -29.08
C PRO A 279 -1.95 -2.86 -27.90
N ASN A 280 -3.23 -2.93 -27.52
CA ASN A 280 -3.78 -2.17 -26.40
C ASN A 280 -3.56 -2.83 -25.04
N GLU A 281 -3.30 -4.14 -25.03
CA GLU A 281 -3.13 -4.93 -23.80
C GLU A 281 -1.68 -5.04 -23.36
N VAL A 282 -0.74 -4.69 -24.23
CA VAL A 282 0.69 -4.66 -23.92
C VAL A 282 1.10 -3.23 -23.58
N VAL A 283 1.81 -3.05 -22.46
CA VAL A 283 2.42 -1.77 -22.12
C VAL A 283 3.50 -1.47 -23.18
N PRO A 284 3.48 -0.32 -23.87
CA PRO A 284 4.46 -0.02 -24.91
C PRO A 284 5.90 -0.18 -24.41
N GLU A 285 6.80 -0.69 -25.25
CA GLU A 285 8.20 -0.93 -24.90
C GLU A 285 8.88 0.33 -24.33
N SER A 286 8.56 1.52 -24.86
CA SER A 286 9.09 2.79 -24.36
C SER A 286 8.68 3.07 -22.91
N VAL A 287 7.49 2.63 -22.50
CA VAL A 287 6.98 2.78 -21.13
C VAL A 287 7.61 1.74 -20.21
N GLN A 288 7.70 0.48 -20.65
CA GLN A 288 8.35 -0.60 -19.89
C GLN A 288 9.86 -0.41 -19.71
N ASN A 289 10.58 0.14 -20.69
CA ASN A 289 12.03 0.33 -20.62
C ASN A 289 12.42 1.71 -20.07
N GLY A 290 11.56 2.73 -20.25
CA GLY A 290 11.84 4.08 -19.78
C GLY A 290 11.24 4.35 -18.41
N VAL A 291 9.92 4.24 -18.31
CA VAL A 291 9.20 4.77 -17.15
C VAL A 291 9.12 3.77 -16.00
N VAL A 292 8.95 2.48 -16.29
CA VAL A 292 8.92 1.44 -15.24
C VAL A 292 10.27 1.35 -14.51
N PRO A 293 11.44 1.34 -15.15
CA PRO A 293 12.72 1.25 -14.46
C PRO A 293 13.08 2.57 -13.78
N ALA A 294 12.66 3.72 -14.32
CA ALA A 294 12.82 5.01 -13.65
C ALA A 294 11.92 5.10 -12.40
N ALA A 295 10.68 4.65 -12.49
CA ALA A 295 9.78 4.52 -11.35
C ALA A 295 10.35 3.52 -10.34
N HIS A 296 10.81 2.35 -10.79
CA HIS A 296 11.50 1.39 -9.94
C HIS A 296 12.72 2.02 -9.28
N GLY A 297 13.53 2.77 -10.02
CA GLY A 297 14.68 3.50 -9.54
C GLY A 297 14.31 4.50 -8.44
N VAL A 298 13.36 5.40 -8.71
CA VAL A 298 12.94 6.41 -7.74
C VAL A 298 12.31 5.75 -6.51
N VAL A 299 11.46 4.74 -6.69
CA VAL A 299 10.67 4.15 -5.61
C VAL A 299 11.46 3.14 -4.78
N SER A 300 12.43 2.43 -5.36
CA SER A 300 13.29 1.53 -4.58
C SER A 300 14.49 2.24 -3.97
N TRP A 301 15.14 3.14 -4.73
CA TRP A 301 16.37 3.77 -4.26
C TRP A 301 16.10 4.93 -3.33
N CYS A 302 15.03 5.72 -3.50
CA CYS A 302 14.76 6.82 -2.58
C CYS A 302 14.49 6.35 -1.14
N PRO A 303 13.67 5.32 -0.87
CA PRO A 303 13.48 4.79 0.48
C PRO A 303 14.75 4.19 1.06
N ALA A 304 15.54 3.45 0.28
CA ALA A 304 16.80 2.86 0.73
C ALA A 304 17.86 3.94 1.05
N LEU A 305 18.01 4.95 0.19
CA LEU A 305 18.89 6.09 0.42
C LEU A 305 18.42 6.93 1.60
N LEU A 306 17.10 7.15 1.74
CA LEU A 306 16.52 7.84 2.89
C LEU A 306 16.79 7.04 4.17
N ALA A 307 16.56 5.74 4.16
CA ALA A 307 16.85 4.84 5.27
C ALA A 307 18.32 4.93 5.69
N LEU A 308 19.24 4.91 4.71
CA LEU A 308 20.68 5.03 4.93
C LEU A 308 21.03 6.40 5.52
N VAL A 309 20.56 7.49 4.91
CA VAL A 309 20.77 8.87 5.40
C VAL A 309 20.24 9.02 6.82
N MET A 310 19.06 8.46 7.12
CA MET A 310 18.45 8.51 8.43
C MET A 310 19.18 7.62 9.44
N ALA A 311 19.64 6.43 9.06
CA ALA A 311 20.44 5.56 9.93
C ALA A 311 21.76 6.24 10.33
N PHE A 312 22.44 6.88 9.37
CA PHE A 312 23.61 7.70 9.67
C PHE A 312 23.24 8.84 10.61
N ALA A 313 22.19 9.61 10.30
CA ALA A 313 21.75 10.71 11.16
C ALA A 313 21.46 10.23 12.59
N VAL A 314 20.72 9.12 12.76
CA VAL A 314 20.36 8.53 14.06
C VAL A 314 21.58 8.02 14.84
N ALA A 315 22.53 7.37 14.18
CA ALA A 315 23.77 6.93 14.80
C ALA A 315 24.54 8.13 15.38
N PHE A 316 24.60 9.24 14.63
CA PHE A 316 25.19 10.49 15.12
C PHE A 316 24.34 11.15 16.22
N PHE A 317 23.01 11.03 16.21
CA PHE A 317 22.14 11.59 17.25
C PHE A 317 22.23 10.87 18.60
N LYS A 318 22.46 9.55 18.63
CA LYS A 318 22.37 8.73 19.85
C LYS A 318 23.71 8.49 20.55
N CYS A 319 24.82 8.54 19.83
CA CYS A 319 26.11 8.08 20.36
C CYS A 319 26.85 9.04 21.32
N SER A 320 26.51 10.32 21.44
CA SER A 320 27.37 11.25 22.20
C SER A 320 26.84 11.77 23.52
N GLY A 321 25.54 11.67 23.85
CA GLY A 321 24.97 12.34 25.04
C GLY A 321 25.12 13.88 25.06
N VAL A 322 25.93 14.43 24.15
CA VAL A 322 26.18 15.84 23.90
C VAL A 322 25.18 16.28 22.83
N LYS A 323 24.36 17.29 23.15
CA LYS A 323 23.41 17.91 22.22
C LYS A 323 24.13 18.34 20.94
N MET A 324 24.17 17.49 19.91
CA MET A 324 24.49 17.85 18.51
C MET A 324 23.48 18.82 17.90
N TRP A 325 22.57 19.36 18.71
CA TRP A 325 21.63 20.40 18.35
C TRP A 325 22.30 21.70 17.84
N ALA A 326 23.63 21.83 17.91
CA ALA A 326 24.37 23.04 17.56
C ALA A 326 24.71 23.20 16.06
N TRP A 327 24.82 22.13 15.26
CA TRP A 327 25.12 22.29 13.82
C TRP A 327 23.85 22.55 13.00
N ARG A 328 23.41 23.81 13.07
CA ARG A 328 22.31 24.39 12.27
C ARG A 328 22.37 24.03 10.78
N PRO A 329 23.54 24.06 10.09
CA PRO A 329 23.60 23.71 8.66
C PRO A 329 23.25 22.24 8.40
N ALA A 330 23.78 21.29 9.17
CA ALA A 330 23.47 19.87 8.97
C ALA A 330 21.97 19.56 9.12
N ARG A 331 21.31 20.23 10.08
CA ARG A 331 19.85 20.10 10.25
C ARG A 331 19.10 20.68 9.05
N LEU A 332 19.51 21.84 8.55
CA LEU A 332 18.89 22.45 7.37
C LEU A 332 19.10 21.59 6.12
N THR A 333 20.29 21.04 5.91
CA THR A 333 20.60 20.15 4.79
C THR A 333 19.79 18.87 4.85
N LEU A 334 19.75 18.21 6.01
CA LEU A 334 18.90 17.03 6.20
C LEU A 334 17.43 17.36 5.93
N ARG A 335 16.99 18.58 6.30
CA ARG A 335 15.61 19.02 6.06
C ARG A 335 15.29 19.21 4.60
N GLY A 336 16.19 19.87 3.88
CA GLY A 336 16.09 20.06 2.44
C GLY A 336 16.06 18.72 1.72
N LEU A 337 16.98 17.81 2.05
CA LEU A 337 17.05 16.48 1.45
C LEU A 337 15.75 15.70 1.63
N ILE A 338 15.21 15.62 2.85
CA ILE A 338 13.97 14.88 3.11
C ILE A 338 12.77 15.47 2.37
N ILE A 339 12.66 16.80 2.31
CA ILE A 339 11.60 17.45 1.53
C ILE A 339 11.75 17.14 0.04
N ILE A 340 12.96 17.25 -0.51
CA ILE A 340 13.24 16.90 -1.90
C ILE A 340 12.88 15.44 -2.16
N TYR A 341 13.25 14.52 -1.27
CA TYR A 341 12.89 13.11 -1.39
C TYR A 341 11.37 12.89 -1.33
N ALA A 342 10.66 13.55 -0.43
CA ALA A 342 9.20 13.45 -0.36
C ALA A 342 8.53 13.97 -1.64
N VAL A 343 9.03 15.06 -2.21
CA VAL A 343 8.54 15.61 -3.48
C VAL A 343 8.84 14.68 -4.66
N LEU A 344 10.07 14.17 -4.77
CA LEU A 344 10.44 13.22 -5.83
C LEU A 344 9.66 11.91 -5.72
N GLY A 345 9.49 11.40 -4.50
CA GLY A 345 8.65 10.23 -4.23
C GLY A 345 7.20 10.47 -4.62
N PHE A 346 6.64 11.64 -4.30
CA PHE A 346 5.28 12.02 -4.71
C PHE A 346 5.13 12.12 -6.23
N ILE A 347 6.10 12.72 -6.93
CA ILE A 347 6.08 12.80 -8.40
C ILE A 347 6.17 11.40 -9.00
N GLY A 348 7.04 10.53 -8.47
CA GLY A 348 7.15 9.14 -8.88
C GLY A 348 5.83 8.38 -8.69
N ALA A 349 5.23 8.49 -7.51
CA ALA A 349 3.93 7.89 -7.18
C ALA A 349 2.83 8.34 -8.13
N SER A 350 2.68 9.65 -8.28
CA SER A 350 1.66 10.24 -9.13
C SER A 350 1.83 9.79 -10.57
N SER A 351 3.06 9.79 -11.09
CA SER A 351 3.36 9.37 -12.45
C SER A 351 3.02 7.90 -12.66
N TYR A 352 3.37 7.05 -11.70
CA TYR A 352 3.08 5.62 -11.74
C TYR A 352 1.58 5.33 -11.67
N THR A 353 0.86 5.96 -10.74
CA THR A 353 -0.60 5.85 -10.62
C THR A 353 -1.30 6.34 -11.89
N ILE A 354 -0.87 7.47 -12.46
CA ILE A 354 -1.43 7.97 -13.72
C ILE A 354 -1.18 6.97 -14.85
N MET A 355 0.02 6.41 -14.95
CA MET A 355 0.30 5.38 -15.96
C MET A 355 -0.56 4.13 -15.76
N ALA A 356 -0.70 3.65 -14.53
CA ALA A 356 -1.54 2.51 -14.20
C ALA A 356 -3.00 2.79 -14.60
N LEU A 357 -3.51 3.99 -14.31
CA LEU A 357 -4.86 4.42 -14.70
C LEU A 357 -5.02 4.52 -16.22
N VAL A 358 -4.03 5.06 -16.94
CA VAL A 358 -4.07 5.16 -18.41
C VAL A 358 -4.02 3.78 -19.05
N PHE A 359 -3.17 2.88 -18.54
CA PHE A 359 -3.07 1.51 -19.02
C PHE A 359 -4.38 0.75 -18.76
N ALA A 360 -4.89 0.83 -17.53
CA ALA A 360 -6.16 0.25 -17.15
C ALA A 360 -7.35 0.80 -17.94
N GLY A 361 -7.33 2.09 -18.28
CA GLY A 361 -8.38 2.71 -19.10
C GLY A 361 -8.34 2.27 -20.57
N ARG A 362 -7.23 1.69 -21.03
CA ARG A 362 -7.07 1.17 -22.40
C ARG A 362 -7.29 -0.32 -22.50
N SER A 363 -7.12 -1.06 -21.42
CA SER A 363 -7.26 -2.51 -21.42
C SER A 363 -8.72 -2.93 -21.43
N SER A 364 -9.03 -3.93 -22.27
CA SER A 364 -10.37 -4.53 -22.31
C SER A 364 -10.69 -5.31 -21.03
N TRP A 365 -9.66 -5.83 -20.35
CA TRP A 365 -9.82 -6.61 -19.12
C TRP A 365 -10.57 -5.83 -18.03
N LEU A 366 -10.37 -4.50 -17.96
CA LEU A 366 -10.99 -3.69 -16.92
C LEU A 366 -12.51 -3.64 -17.07
N ALA A 367 -13.00 -3.54 -18.31
CA ALA A 367 -14.42 -3.48 -18.62
C ALA A 367 -15.17 -4.75 -18.22
N GLU A 368 -14.48 -5.89 -18.22
CA GLU A 368 -15.02 -7.20 -17.84
C GLU A 368 -14.72 -7.60 -16.40
N SER A 369 -13.89 -6.83 -15.69
CA SER A 369 -13.47 -7.16 -14.34
C SER A 369 -14.67 -7.09 -13.38
N ARG A 370 -14.99 -8.24 -12.78
CA ARG A 370 -15.95 -8.30 -11.68
C ARG A 370 -15.24 -7.89 -10.40
N TRP A 371 -15.96 -7.16 -9.54
CA TRP A 371 -15.50 -6.90 -8.19
C TRP A 371 -15.24 -8.22 -7.48
N THR A 372 -14.01 -8.40 -7.00
CA THR A 372 -13.65 -9.59 -6.25
C THR A 372 -13.64 -9.33 -4.76
N LEU A 373 -13.69 -10.39 -3.96
CA LEU A 373 -13.63 -10.27 -2.49
C LEU A 373 -12.32 -9.58 -2.06
N GLY A 374 -11.19 -9.89 -2.71
CA GLY A 374 -9.90 -9.25 -2.43
C GLY A 374 -9.95 -7.74 -2.61
N GLN A 375 -10.56 -7.27 -3.70
CA GLN A 375 -10.78 -5.84 -3.95
C GLN A 375 -11.68 -5.20 -2.90
N GLY A 376 -12.76 -5.91 -2.50
CA GLY A 376 -13.65 -5.47 -1.43
C GLY A 376 -12.93 -5.33 -0.07
N VAL A 377 -12.03 -6.27 0.25
CA VAL A 377 -11.22 -6.23 1.48
C VAL A 377 -10.23 -5.05 1.44
N VAL A 378 -9.57 -4.82 0.31
CA VAL A 378 -8.69 -3.66 0.14
C VAL A 378 -9.46 -2.35 0.31
N LEU A 379 -10.68 -2.26 -0.24
CA LEU A 379 -11.55 -1.10 -0.05
C LEU A 379 -12.11 -0.98 1.39
N ALA A 380 -12.32 -2.11 2.08
CA ALA A 380 -12.79 -2.10 3.46
C ALA A 380 -11.78 -1.49 4.43
N LEU A 381 -10.48 -1.50 4.10
CA LEU A 381 -9.45 -0.80 4.87
C LEU A 381 -9.68 0.72 4.96
N TRP A 382 -10.49 1.28 4.05
CA TRP A 382 -10.82 2.70 4.02
C TRP A 382 -12.04 3.05 4.87
N LEU A 383 -12.90 2.09 5.21
CA LEU A 383 -14.11 2.33 6.00
C LEU A 383 -13.79 2.90 7.40
N PRO A 384 -12.80 2.38 8.17
CA PRO A 384 -12.42 2.98 9.44
C PRO A 384 -11.96 4.44 9.30
N LEU A 385 -11.22 4.77 8.23
CA LEU A 385 -10.77 6.15 7.97
C LEU A 385 -11.95 7.08 7.69
N LEU A 386 -12.88 6.66 6.82
CA LEU A 386 -14.06 7.45 6.51
C LEU A 386 -14.95 7.64 7.74
N TYR A 387 -15.14 6.56 8.52
CA TYR A 387 -15.86 6.62 9.79
C TYR A 387 -15.20 7.59 10.76
N GLU A 388 -13.89 7.51 10.96
CA GLU A 388 -13.17 8.40 11.87
C GLU A 388 -13.24 9.86 11.38
N LEU A 389 -13.06 10.10 10.08
CA LEU A 389 -13.18 11.43 9.48
C LEU A 389 -14.57 12.02 9.73
N VAL A 390 -15.63 11.27 9.44
CA VAL A 390 -17.03 11.69 9.65
C VAL A 390 -17.34 11.87 11.13
N HIS A 391 -16.86 10.96 11.97
CA HIS A 391 -17.05 11.03 13.42
C HIS A 391 -16.37 12.26 14.00
N VAL A 392 -15.09 12.49 13.70
CA VAL A 392 -14.36 13.68 14.17
C VAL A 392 -15.01 14.96 13.63
N PHE A 393 -15.55 14.92 12.41
CA PHE A 393 -16.28 16.05 11.84
C PHE A 393 -17.59 16.37 12.57
N ILE A 394 -18.39 15.36 12.92
CA ILE A 394 -19.69 15.53 13.60
C ILE A 394 -19.50 15.83 15.09
N VAL A 395 -18.66 15.03 15.76
CA VAL A 395 -18.54 14.99 17.22
C VAL A 395 -17.50 15.99 17.74
N GLY A 396 -16.52 16.37 16.91
CA GLY A 396 -15.40 17.20 17.32
C GLY A 396 -14.29 16.40 18.02
N LEU A 397 -13.08 16.93 17.96
CA LEU A 397 -11.86 16.26 18.46
C LEU A 397 -11.84 16.16 20.00
N ASP A 398 -12.36 17.19 20.67
CA ASP A 398 -12.31 17.31 22.13
C ASP A 398 -13.23 16.29 22.80
N HIS A 399 -14.44 16.08 22.27
CA HIS A 399 -15.39 15.11 22.81
C HIS A 399 -14.88 13.67 22.63
N GLY A 400 -14.13 13.38 21.55
CA GLY A 400 -13.48 12.07 21.37
C GLY A 400 -12.41 11.77 22.42
N LEU A 401 -11.69 12.79 22.90
CA LEU A 401 -10.68 12.66 23.96
C LEU A 401 -11.35 12.57 25.35
N GLU A 402 -12.41 13.34 25.58
CA GLU A 402 -13.17 13.34 26.83
C GLU A 402 -13.95 12.04 27.08
N VAL A 403 -14.50 11.40 26.05
CA VAL A 403 -15.29 10.15 26.20
C VAL A 403 -14.45 9.00 26.78
N ARG A 404 -13.12 9.01 26.57
CA ARG A 404 -12.20 7.99 27.12
C ARG A 404 -11.62 8.36 28.48
N LEU A 405 -11.85 9.58 28.94
CA LEU A 405 -11.44 10.01 30.26
C LEU A 405 -12.51 9.60 31.29
N PRO A 406 -12.13 9.21 32.51
CA PRO A 406 -13.11 9.06 33.59
C PRO A 406 -13.90 10.35 33.76
N LYS A 407 -15.21 10.28 34.05
CA LYS A 407 -16.15 11.43 34.06
C LYS A 407 -15.72 12.67 34.87
N GLN A 408 -14.73 12.51 35.75
CA GLN A 408 -14.16 13.56 36.58
C GLN A 408 -13.01 14.34 35.92
N PHE A 409 -12.56 13.90 34.74
CA PHE A 409 -11.47 14.51 33.99
C PHE A 409 -11.99 15.15 32.71
N VAL A 410 -11.54 16.37 32.45
CA VAL A 410 -11.77 17.09 31.19
C VAL A 410 -10.45 17.16 30.45
N ALA A 411 -10.48 16.88 29.15
CA ALA A 411 -9.31 17.03 28.31
C ALA A 411 -9.07 18.52 28.09
N VAL A 412 -8.08 19.09 28.79
CA VAL A 412 -7.72 20.51 28.65
C VAL A 412 -6.39 20.59 27.90
N ARG A 413 -6.31 21.46 26.88
CA ARG A 413 -5.06 21.68 26.16
C ARG A 413 -4.04 22.34 27.05
N ASP A 414 -2.78 22.04 26.78
CA ASP A 414 -1.67 22.57 27.55
C ASP A 414 -1.59 24.12 27.52
N THR A 415 -2.13 24.73 26.46
CA THR A 415 -2.22 26.18 26.26
C THR A 415 -3.35 26.84 27.03
N ASP A 416 -4.37 26.07 27.41
CA ASP A 416 -5.60 26.57 28.03
C ASP A 416 -5.53 26.44 29.57
N LEU A 417 -4.48 25.80 30.09
CA LEU A 417 -4.16 25.78 31.50
C LEU A 417 -3.66 27.17 31.92
N GLU A 418 -4.44 27.85 32.77
CA GLU A 418 -3.94 29.04 33.46
C GLU A 418 -2.63 28.69 34.18
N PRO A 419 -1.58 29.53 34.10
CA PRO A 419 -0.25 29.22 34.64
C PRO A 419 -0.23 28.98 36.16
N ALA A 420 -1.34 29.24 36.86
CA ALA A 420 -1.50 29.03 38.29
C ALA A 420 -2.14 27.67 38.67
N VAL A 421 -2.71 26.93 37.71
CA VAL A 421 -3.36 25.64 37.99
C VAL A 421 -2.37 24.51 37.73
N GLU A 422 -1.72 24.05 38.80
CA GLU A 422 -0.86 22.87 38.75
C GLU A 422 -1.73 21.63 38.47
N PRO A 423 -1.58 20.94 37.32
CA PRO A 423 -2.46 19.82 37.00
C PRO A 423 -2.21 18.67 37.99
N GLU A 424 -3.28 18.21 38.64
CA GLU A 424 -3.22 17.13 39.63
C GLU A 424 -2.82 15.83 38.94
N PHE A 425 -1.63 15.33 39.27
CA PHE A 425 -1.07 14.15 38.64
C PHE A 425 -1.79 12.88 39.14
N VAL A 426 -2.50 12.19 38.26
CA VAL A 426 -3.21 10.95 38.62
C VAL A 426 -2.22 9.79 38.69
N PRO A 427 -1.98 9.18 39.88
CA PRO A 427 -1.09 8.04 40.01
C PRO A 427 -1.58 6.88 39.12
N GLY A 428 -0.71 6.40 38.22
CA GLY A 428 -1.01 5.27 37.31
C GLY A 428 -1.10 5.64 35.82
N MET A 429 -1.16 6.93 35.46
CA MET A 429 -0.95 7.37 34.08
C MET A 429 0.47 7.94 33.95
N ALA A 430 1.30 7.33 33.10
CA ALA A 430 2.70 7.70 32.98
C ALA A 430 2.86 9.19 32.60
N PRO A 431 3.72 9.96 33.30
CA PRO A 431 3.95 11.35 32.95
C PRO A 431 4.52 11.43 31.55
N GLY A 432 3.91 12.24 30.68
CA GLY A 432 4.60 12.75 29.50
C GLY A 432 5.92 13.41 29.95
N PRO A 433 7.04 13.18 29.25
CA PRO A 433 8.35 13.56 29.77
C PRO A 433 8.53 15.07 29.64
N ARG A 434 8.30 15.80 30.72
CA ARG A 434 8.92 17.09 31.05
C ARG A 434 8.69 17.41 32.52
N GLY A 435 9.57 16.87 33.36
CA GLY A 435 9.82 17.40 34.70
C GLY A 435 11.29 17.77 34.76
N VAL A 436 11.58 19.06 34.75
CA VAL A 436 12.85 19.57 35.30
C VAL A 436 12.85 19.13 36.75
N VAL A 437 13.72 18.20 37.10
CA VAL A 437 14.01 17.88 38.49
C VAL A 437 14.47 19.20 39.13
N PRO A 438 13.81 19.71 40.18
CA PRO A 438 14.36 20.84 40.93
C PRO A 438 15.76 20.44 41.40
N PRO A 439 16.76 21.34 41.42
CA PRO A 439 18.07 20.98 41.91
C PRO A 439 17.93 20.42 43.32
N ALA A 440 18.31 19.15 43.49
CA ALA A 440 18.40 18.53 44.79
C ALA A 440 19.39 19.38 45.61
N THR A 441 18.88 20.14 46.56
CA THR A 441 19.67 20.65 47.66
C THR A 441 20.23 19.45 48.39
N LEU A 442 21.52 19.19 48.15
CA LEU A 442 22.36 18.26 48.89
C LEU A 442 22.41 18.70 50.36
N GLY A 443 21.46 18.22 51.15
CA GLY A 443 21.59 18.07 52.58
C GLY A 443 22.01 16.63 52.86
N HIS A 444 23.27 16.44 53.21
CA HIS A 444 23.70 15.24 53.92
C HIS A 444 22.84 15.12 55.19
N ASP A 445 22.13 14.00 55.34
CA ASP A 445 22.22 13.17 56.53
C ASP A 445 21.51 11.83 56.30
N ALA A 446 22.23 10.76 56.66
CA ALA A 446 21.78 9.39 56.58
C ALA A 446 20.79 9.10 57.71
N ILE A 447 19.57 8.67 57.40
CA ILE A 447 18.73 7.92 58.35
C ILE A 447 18.05 6.75 57.66
N THR A 448 18.30 5.60 58.27
CA THR A 448 17.83 4.23 58.11
C THR A 448 16.36 4.09 57.67
N ALA A 449 16.12 3.26 56.65
CA ALA A 449 14.80 2.84 56.22
C ALA A 449 14.15 1.91 57.26
N ALA A 450 13.07 2.37 57.90
CA ALA A 450 12.11 1.53 58.61
C ALA A 450 10.81 1.46 57.78
N GLN A 451 10.30 0.24 57.58
CA GLN A 451 8.99 -0.02 56.97
C GLN A 451 7.88 0.72 57.75
N PRO A 452 6.94 1.40 57.07
CA PRO A 452 5.74 1.90 57.74
C PRO A 452 4.80 0.72 58.07
N PRO A 453 4.16 0.70 59.25
CA PRO A 453 3.16 -0.29 59.58
C PRO A 453 1.84 -0.02 58.82
N LEU A 454 1.12 -1.10 58.55
CA LEU A 454 -0.26 -1.09 58.04
C LEU A 454 -1.18 -0.23 58.93
N PRO A 455 -2.07 0.59 58.37
CA PRO A 455 -3.02 1.34 59.17
C PRO A 455 -4.08 0.41 59.78
N ALA A 456 -4.23 0.52 61.10
CA ALA A 456 -5.27 -0.11 61.88
C ALA A 456 -6.65 0.50 61.57
N VAL A 457 -7.66 -0.38 61.54
CA VAL A 457 -9.08 -0.02 61.48
C VAL A 457 -9.47 0.68 62.78
N ILE A 458 -9.91 1.95 62.69
CA ILE A 458 -10.54 2.68 63.80
C ILE A 458 -12.06 2.65 63.59
N PRO A 459 -12.87 2.30 64.60
CA PRO A 459 -14.32 2.23 64.47
C PRO A 459 -14.97 3.61 64.49
N ALA A 460 -16.12 3.70 63.82
CA ALA A 460 -16.93 4.90 63.63
C ALA A 460 -17.31 5.59 64.95
N GLN A 461 -16.94 6.85 65.08
CA GLN A 461 -17.60 7.77 66.00
C GLN A 461 -18.73 8.50 65.27
N ALA A 462 -19.94 8.35 65.79
CA ALA A 462 -21.11 9.12 65.41
C ALA A 462 -20.99 10.53 65.96
N VAL A 463 -20.94 11.54 65.08
CA VAL A 463 -21.16 12.95 65.45
C VAL A 463 -21.98 13.65 64.36
N SER A 464 -23.19 14.00 64.77
CA SER A 464 -24.10 15.07 64.34
C SER A 464 -23.78 15.89 63.08
N THR A 465 -24.77 15.91 62.19
CA THR A 465 -25.16 17.06 61.33
C THR A 465 -25.12 18.39 62.10
N PRO A 466 -24.64 19.48 61.47
CA PRO A 466 -25.59 20.31 60.72
C PRO A 466 -25.03 21.02 59.46
N ALA A 467 -26.01 21.49 58.68
CA ALA A 467 -25.98 22.54 57.67
C ALA A 467 -25.43 22.18 56.27
N ASP A 468 -26.35 22.25 55.31
CA ASP A 468 -26.16 22.16 53.86
C ASP A 468 -24.97 23.01 53.37
N PRO A 469 -23.94 22.40 52.74
CA PRO A 469 -23.19 23.07 51.72
C PRO A 469 -23.99 22.95 50.42
N GLU A 470 -24.49 24.10 49.99
CA GLU A 470 -24.81 24.40 48.60
C GLU A 470 -23.89 23.62 47.65
N LYS A 471 -24.50 22.88 46.70
CA LYS A 471 -23.85 21.99 45.75
C LYS A 471 -22.76 22.71 44.94
N ALA A 472 -21.56 22.83 45.51
CA ALA A 472 -20.36 23.06 44.74
C ALA A 472 -20.11 21.77 43.94
N ALA A 473 -20.50 21.79 42.67
CA ALA A 473 -20.10 20.75 41.74
C ALA A 473 -18.57 20.60 41.84
N PRO A 474 -18.04 19.38 42.03
CA PRO A 474 -16.60 19.19 42.15
C PRO A 474 -15.94 19.80 40.91
N ASN A 475 -14.99 20.71 41.12
CA ASN A 475 -14.23 21.31 40.03
C ASN A 475 -13.67 20.18 39.15
N PRO A 476 -13.96 20.16 37.85
CA PRO A 476 -13.47 19.11 36.97
C PRO A 476 -11.94 19.13 36.99
N ARG A 477 -11.33 17.96 37.21
CA ARG A 477 -9.87 17.84 37.25
C ARG A 477 -9.36 17.90 35.81
N ALA A 478 -8.48 18.85 35.50
CA ALA A 478 -7.93 18.99 34.16
C ALA A 478 -6.92 17.87 33.87
N PHE A 479 -7.11 17.15 32.76
CA PHE A 479 -6.14 16.17 32.27
C PHE A 479 -5.33 16.76 31.12
N ARG A 480 -4.00 16.66 31.24
CA ARG A 480 -3.02 17.29 30.37
C ARG A 480 -2.68 16.38 29.19
N TYR A 481 -2.90 16.84 27.96
CA TYR A 481 -2.47 16.13 26.74
C TYR A 481 -1.70 17.05 25.80
N ALA A 482 -0.70 16.49 25.11
CA ALA A 482 0.25 17.19 24.24
C ALA A 482 -0.03 16.99 22.75
#